data_AF-A0A8H7V1E4-F1
#
_entry.id   AF-A0A8H7V1E4-F1
#
_cell.length_a   1.000
_cell.length_b   1.000
_cell.length_c   1.000
_cell.angle_alpha   90.00
_cell.angle_beta   90.00
_cell.angle_gamma   90.00
#
_symmetry.space_group_name_H-M   'P 1'
#
loop_
_entity.id
_entity.type
_entity.pdbx_description
1 polymer ?
#
loop_
_entity_poly.entity_id
_entity_poly.type
_entity_poly.pdbx_seq_one_letter_code
_entity_poly.pdbx_strand_id
1 'polypeptide(L)'
;MNLVITAYNRLLNVLEAHIEAWNDNWPELSAAAKVGWVKLQGYYCKATGHVYAVATVMDPRLKYEWWEAENWDEYRSEAIELVNTTWDKYKPAFVPVQQAYDPDVLIQRRPGRADQLARYINAYTLDDPTSGHSNTIVLDYWHGEVNDWPQLKAMARTYLAIAASLASSEQVFSRAKHFLSPEHNHLGSEKLRTRVLVDSWSRFFGENEKISDGSRTMRLS
;
A
#
# COMPACT_ATOMS: atom_id res chain seq x y z
N MET A 1 1.91 -1.88 3.30
CA MET A 1 0.92 -0.83 3.02
C MET A 1 1.70 0.31 2.43
N ASN A 2 1.23 0.83 1.30
CA ASN A 2 1.87 1.92 0.62
C ASN A 2 1.46 3.25 1.27
N LEU A 3 2.13 3.60 2.37
CA LEU A 3 1.87 4.80 3.19
C LEU A 3 2.64 6.03 2.70
N VAL A 4 3.08 6.02 1.44
CA VAL A 4 4.02 7.04 0.95
C VAL A 4 3.40 8.43 1.03
N ILE A 5 2.19 8.58 0.50
CA ILE A 5 1.49 9.87 0.49
C ILE A 5 1.26 10.40 1.91
N THR A 6 0.77 9.56 2.82
CA THR A 6 0.51 9.95 4.22
C THR A 6 1.78 10.22 5.01
N ALA A 7 2.86 9.48 4.75
CA ALA A 7 4.16 9.71 5.38
C ALA A 7 4.78 11.03 4.92
N TYR A 8 4.71 11.34 3.62
CA TYR A 8 5.15 12.64 3.10
C TYR A 8 4.34 13.78 3.71
N ASN A 9 3.00 13.67 3.75
CA ASN A 9 2.17 14.70 4.34
C ASN A 9 2.51 14.94 5.82
N ARG A 10 2.67 13.85 6.60
CA ARG A 10 3.10 13.95 7.99
C ARG A 10 4.44 14.67 8.15
N LEU A 11 5.41 14.39 7.28
CA LEU A 11 6.70 15.06 7.30
C LEU A 11 6.59 16.55 6.95
N LEU A 12 5.76 16.92 5.97
CA LEU A 12 5.48 18.32 5.64
C LEU A 12 4.89 19.06 6.83
N ASN A 13 3.84 18.51 7.45
CA ASN A 13 3.17 19.10 8.61
C ASN A 13 4.11 19.27 9.80
N VAL A 14 4.98 18.28 10.04
CA VAL A 14 5.99 18.37 11.10
C VAL A 14 6.99 19.49 10.78
N LEU A 15 7.48 19.59 9.55
CA LEU A 15 8.43 20.64 9.17
C LEU A 15 7.79 22.03 9.26
N GLU A 16 6.55 22.20 8.84
CA GLU A 16 5.80 23.44 8.93
C GLU A 16 5.63 23.90 10.39
N ALA A 17 5.20 23.00 11.28
CA ALA A 17 5.09 23.30 12.71
C ALA A 17 6.43 23.73 13.34
N HIS A 18 7.55 23.11 12.93
CA HIS A 18 8.87 23.50 13.41
C HIS A 18 9.36 24.83 12.81
N ILE A 19 8.99 25.13 11.57
CA ILE A 19 9.29 26.42 10.93
C ILE A 19 8.65 27.56 11.71
N GLU A 20 7.38 27.40 12.11
CA GLU A 20 6.64 28.36 12.92
C GLU A 20 7.24 28.48 14.33
N ALA A 21 7.50 27.36 15.00
CA ALA A 21 7.99 27.34 16.38
C ALA A 21 9.42 27.91 16.52
N TRP A 22 10.28 27.76 15.51
CA TRP A 22 11.67 28.19 15.56
C TRP A 22 11.93 29.54 14.92
N ASN A 23 10.92 30.17 14.32
CA ASN A 23 11.08 31.40 13.55
C ASN A 23 11.73 32.53 14.38
N ASP A 24 11.40 32.61 15.67
CA ASP A 24 11.89 33.67 16.56
C ASP A 24 13.15 33.25 17.35
N ASN A 25 13.27 31.97 17.71
CA ASN A 25 14.34 31.48 18.60
C ASN A 25 15.60 31.03 17.86
N TRP A 26 15.45 30.43 16.67
CA TRP A 26 16.54 29.82 15.91
C TRP A 26 16.34 30.02 14.41
N PRO A 27 16.65 31.21 13.87
CA PRO A 27 16.36 31.56 12.48
C PRO A 27 17.11 30.67 11.48
N GLU A 28 18.30 30.19 11.83
CA GLU A 28 19.09 29.27 11.00
C GLU A 28 18.41 27.90 10.85
N LEU A 29 17.84 27.36 11.94
CA LEU A 29 17.11 26.09 11.91
C LEU A 29 15.78 26.23 11.17
N SER A 30 15.07 27.36 11.33
CA SER A 30 13.87 27.66 10.55
C SER A 30 14.18 27.77 9.05
N ALA A 31 15.29 28.42 8.68
CA ALA A 31 15.73 28.49 7.28
C ALA A 31 16.08 27.10 6.71
N ALA A 32 16.80 26.26 7.46
CA ALA A 32 17.11 24.89 7.05
C ALA A 32 15.84 24.03 6.90
N ALA A 33 14.89 24.16 7.83
CA ALA A 33 13.61 23.47 7.77
C ALA A 33 12.78 23.90 6.55
N LYS A 34 12.75 25.20 6.21
CA LYS A 34 12.11 25.73 4.99
C LYS A 34 12.71 25.10 3.72
N VAL A 35 14.04 25.02 3.63
CA VAL A 35 14.71 24.38 2.49
C VAL A 35 14.37 22.89 2.41
N GLY A 36 14.34 22.20 3.55
CA GLY A 36 13.91 20.81 3.65
C GLY A 36 12.46 20.61 3.18
N TRP A 37 11.55 21.50 3.60
CA TRP A 37 10.14 21.48 3.22
C TRP A 37 9.98 21.68 1.71
N VAL A 38 10.62 22.69 1.11
CA VAL A 38 10.57 22.93 -0.35
C VAL A 38 11.09 21.73 -1.14
N LYS A 39 12.20 21.13 -0.67
CA LYS A 39 12.77 19.94 -1.30
C LYS A 39 11.81 18.76 -1.20
N LEU A 40 11.21 18.55 -0.02
CA LEU A 40 10.27 17.45 0.23
C LEU A 40 8.99 17.62 -0.58
N GLN A 41 8.46 18.85 -0.69
CA GLN A 41 7.33 19.19 -1.55
C GLN A 41 7.64 18.88 -3.02
N GLY A 42 8.83 19.22 -3.51
CA GLY A 42 9.27 18.89 -4.87
C GLY A 42 9.36 17.38 -5.15
N TYR A 43 9.67 16.57 -4.13
CA TYR A 43 9.59 15.10 -4.24
C TYR A 43 8.17 14.59 -4.10
N TYR A 44 7.34 15.22 -3.28
CA TYR A 44 5.94 14.86 -3.10
C TYR A 44 5.18 14.93 -4.43
N CYS A 45 5.35 16.00 -5.21
CA CYS A 45 4.77 16.13 -6.55
C CYS A 45 5.24 15.05 -7.55
N LYS A 46 6.38 14.39 -7.28
CA LYS A 46 6.88 13.25 -8.06
C LYS A 46 6.41 11.91 -7.48
N ALA A 47 6.14 11.88 -6.18
CA ALA A 47 5.66 10.73 -5.43
C ALA A 47 4.14 10.55 -5.54
N THR A 48 3.39 11.55 -5.98
CA THR A 48 2.00 11.43 -6.45
C THR A 48 1.86 10.67 -7.78
N GLY A 49 2.85 9.84 -8.14
CA GLY A 49 2.73 8.95 -9.28
C GLY A 49 1.55 7.98 -9.14
N HIS A 50 1.05 7.50 -10.29
CA HIS A 50 -0.13 6.65 -10.43
C HIS A 50 -0.26 5.51 -9.42
N VAL A 51 0.86 4.88 -9.05
CA VAL A 51 0.87 3.74 -8.13
C VAL A 51 0.45 4.12 -6.72
N TYR A 52 0.92 5.27 -6.23
CA TYR A 52 0.71 5.72 -4.86
C TYR A 52 -0.70 6.25 -4.66
N ALA A 53 -1.20 7.03 -5.63
CA ALA A 53 -2.58 7.52 -5.62
C ALA A 53 -3.59 6.37 -5.60
N VAL A 54 -3.39 5.36 -6.47
CA VAL A 54 -4.25 4.17 -6.50
C VAL A 54 -4.16 3.39 -5.18
N ALA A 55 -2.95 3.20 -4.63
CA ALA A 55 -2.79 2.46 -3.39
C ALA A 55 -3.48 3.15 -2.19
N THR A 56 -3.43 4.48 -2.11
CA THR A 56 -4.13 5.26 -1.06
C THR A 56 -5.64 5.13 -1.17
N VAL A 57 -6.22 5.16 -2.38
CA VAL A 57 -7.67 4.97 -2.56
C VAL A 57 -8.10 3.55 -2.25
N MET A 58 -7.28 2.55 -2.61
CA MET A 58 -7.52 1.14 -2.29
C MET A 58 -7.33 0.85 -0.79
N ASP A 59 -6.91 1.82 0.02
CA ASP A 59 -6.92 1.71 1.46
C ASP A 59 -8.31 2.04 2.02
N PRO A 60 -9.00 1.09 2.67
CA PRO A 60 -10.36 1.30 3.19
C PRO A 60 -10.45 2.35 4.31
N ARG A 61 -9.31 2.79 4.86
CA ARG A 61 -9.21 3.78 5.93
C ARG A 61 -9.04 5.21 5.43
N LEU A 62 -8.52 5.38 4.21
CA LEU A 62 -8.14 6.69 3.68
C LEU A 62 -9.11 7.14 2.57
N LYS A 63 -9.39 6.27 1.59
CA LYS A 63 -10.26 6.54 0.43
C LYS A 63 -10.08 7.97 -0.12
N TYR A 64 -11.12 8.59 -0.68
CA TYR A 64 -11.05 9.99 -1.14
C TYR A 64 -11.25 11.00 -0.01
N GLU A 65 -11.86 10.59 1.10
CA GLU A 65 -12.15 11.43 2.27
C GLU A 65 -10.86 11.98 2.88
N TRP A 66 -9.75 11.24 2.81
CA TRP A 66 -8.45 11.70 3.28
C TRP A 66 -7.96 12.97 2.56
N TRP A 67 -8.11 13.07 1.23
CA TRP A 67 -7.72 14.28 0.50
C TRP A 67 -8.62 15.48 0.81
N GLU A 68 -9.88 15.21 1.13
CA GLU A 68 -10.86 16.24 1.51
C GLU A 68 -10.54 16.81 2.90
N ALA A 69 -10.13 15.94 3.85
CA ALA A 69 -9.68 16.35 5.18
C ALA A 69 -8.39 17.19 5.15
N GLU A 70 -7.48 16.91 4.21
CA GLU A 70 -6.20 17.62 4.06
C GLU A 70 -6.30 18.84 3.12
N ASN A 71 -7.50 19.15 2.61
CA ASN A 71 -7.77 20.30 1.71
C ASN A 71 -6.94 20.29 0.41
N TRP A 72 -6.72 19.10 -0.17
CA TRP A 72 -5.86 18.87 -1.34
C TRP A 72 -6.67 18.54 -2.61
N ASP A 73 -7.55 19.46 -3.01
CA ASP A 73 -8.51 19.26 -4.10
C ASP A 73 -7.87 18.99 -5.47
N GLU A 74 -6.75 19.64 -5.77
CA GLU A 74 -6.03 19.43 -7.05
C GLU A 74 -5.56 17.97 -7.15
N TYR A 75 -4.91 17.45 -6.12
CA TYR A 75 -4.42 16.07 -6.06
C TYR A 75 -5.55 15.04 -6.00
N ARG A 76 -6.70 15.41 -5.42
CA ARG A 76 -7.90 14.58 -5.45
C ARG A 76 -8.39 14.36 -6.87
N SER A 77 -8.48 15.43 -7.67
CA SER A 77 -8.94 15.34 -9.06
C SER A 77 -8.03 14.46 -9.91
N GLU A 78 -6.71 14.64 -9.75
CA GLU A 78 -5.70 13.78 -10.37
C GLU A 78 -5.87 12.33 -9.91
N ALA A 79 -5.93 12.06 -8.60
CA ALA A 79 -6.09 10.70 -8.08
C ALA A 79 -7.35 10.01 -8.60
N ILE A 80 -8.47 10.72 -8.72
CA ILE A 80 -9.72 10.21 -9.31
C ILE A 80 -9.50 9.79 -10.76
N GLU A 81 -8.84 10.63 -11.57
CA GLU A 81 -8.53 10.30 -12.96
C GLU A 81 -7.62 9.07 -13.05
N LEU A 82 -6.59 8.98 -12.23
CA LEU A 82 -5.65 7.86 -12.22
C LEU A 82 -6.30 6.55 -11.78
N VAL A 83 -7.19 6.60 -10.79
CA VAL A 83 -7.94 5.43 -10.35
C VAL A 83 -8.92 4.98 -11.42
N ASN A 84 -9.66 5.89 -12.05
CA ASN A 84 -10.61 5.55 -13.11
C ASN A 84 -9.91 4.93 -14.33
N THR A 85 -8.84 5.55 -14.80
CA THR A 85 -8.03 5.03 -15.93
C THR A 85 -7.41 3.67 -15.61
N THR A 86 -7.02 3.43 -14.36
CA THR A 86 -6.53 2.13 -13.93
C THR A 86 -7.67 1.13 -13.83
N TRP A 87 -8.82 1.53 -13.28
CA TRP A 87 -10.01 0.69 -13.13
C TRP A 87 -10.55 0.20 -14.47
N ASP A 88 -10.47 1.01 -15.53
CA ASP A 88 -10.83 0.60 -16.89
C ASP A 88 -10.11 -0.66 -17.37
N LYS A 89 -8.89 -0.92 -16.88
CA LYS A 89 -8.11 -2.13 -17.20
C LYS A 89 -8.61 -3.38 -16.46
N TYR A 90 -9.26 -3.19 -15.31
CA TYR A 90 -9.74 -4.27 -14.44
C TYR A 90 -11.23 -4.54 -14.59
N LYS A 91 -11.98 -3.66 -15.27
CA LYS A 91 -13.38 -3.89 -15.64
C LYS A 91 -13.51 -5.22 -16.38
N PRO A 92 -14.57 -6.01 -16.13
CA PRO A 92 -14.79 -7.20 -16.93
C PRO A 92 -15.04 -6.73 -18.35
N ALA A 93 -14.40 -7.36 -19.34
CA ALA A 93 -15.06 -7.45 -20.65
C ALA A 93 -16.46 -8.01 -20.36
N PHE A 94 -17.52 -7.29 -20.74
CA PHE A 94 -18.88 -7.71 -20.48
C PHE A 94 -19.07 -9.13 -21.06
N VAL A 95 -19.04 -10.14 -20.19
CA VAL A 95 -19.46 -11.49 -20.54
C VAL A 95 -20.91 -11.54 -20.11
N PRO A 96 -21.88 -11.60 -21.04
CA PRO A 96 -23.26 -11.82 -20.66
C PRO A 96 -23.30 -13.16 -19.94
N VAL A 97 -23.45 -13.12 -18.62
CA VAL A 97 -23.71 -14.30 -17.81
C VAL A 97 -25.05 -14.83 -18.30
N GLN A 98 -25.05 -15.90 -19.08
CA GLN A 98 -26.24 -16.70 -19.31
C GLN A 98 -26.63 -17.25 -17.95
N GLN A 99 -27.58 -16.59 -17.28
CA GLN A 99 -28.10 -17.07 -16.01
C GLN A 99 -28.78 -18.42 -16.28
N ALA A 100 -28.19 -19.50 -15.78
CA ALA A 100 -28.93 -20.74 -15.61
C ALA A 100 -30.05 -20.43 -14.61
N TYR A 101 -31.28 -20.35 -15.13
CA TYR A 101 -32.46 -20.17 -14.30
C TYR A 101 -32.62 -21.45 -13.47
N ASP A 102 -32.29 -21.36 -12.19
CA ASP A 102 -32.60 -22.39 -11.20
C ASP A 102 -33.93 -22.00 -10.51
N PRO A 103 -35.03 -22.73 -10.78
CA PRO A 103 -36.33 -22.45 -10.20
C PRO A 103 -36.41 -22.71 -8.69
N ASP A 104 -35.46 -23.46 -8.10
CA ASP A 104 -35.46 -23.78 -6.66
C ASP A 104 -34.81 -22.69 -5.79
N VAL A 105 -34.19 -21.67 -6.41
CA VAL A 105 -33.56 -20.55 -5.71
C VAL A 105 -34.57 -19.41 -5.53
N LEU A 106 -35.15 -19.30 -4.32
CA LEU A 106 -36.12 -18.25 -3.97
C LEU A 106 -35.56 -16.81 -4.05
N ILE A 107 -34.24 -16.64 -3.93
CA ILE A 107 -33.55 -15.35 -4.04
C ILE A 107 -32.42 -15.47 -5.04
N GLN A 108 -32.69 -15.10 -6.30
CA GLN A 108 -31.64 -14.96 -7.29
C GLN A 108 -30.88 -13.66 -7.05
N ARG A 109 -29.62 -13.76 -6.59
CA ARG A 109 -28.73 -12.61 -6.40
C ARG A 109 -28.48 -11.98 -7.77
N ARG A 110 -29.18 -10.88 -8.08
CA ARG A 110 -28.85 -10.09 -9.27
C ARG A 110 -27.42 -9.56 -9.07
N PRO A 111 -26.46 -9.84 -9.97
CA PRO A 111 -25.18 -9.15 -9.91
C PRO A 111 -25.48 -7.65 -9.97
N GLY A 112 -25.03 -6.93 -8.94
CA GLY A 112 -25.33 -5.51 -8.79
C GLY A 112 -24.94 -4.79 -10.07
N ARG A 113 -25.92 -4.13 -10.70
CA ARG A 113 -25.75 -3.34 -11.93
C ARG A 113 -24.82 -2.13 -11.76
N ALA A 114 -24.42 -1.83 -10.52
CA ALA A 114 -23.57 -0.70 -10.17
C ALA A 114 -22.09 -1.08 -10.20
N ASP A 115 -21.25 -0.15 -10.68
CA ASP A 115 -19.80 -0.30 -10.75
C ASP A 115 -19.22 -0.66 -9.37
N GLN A 116 -18.33 -1.67 -9.34
CA GLN A 116 -17.63 -2.08 -8.12
C GLN A 116 -16.78 -0.94 -7.55
N LEU A 117 -16.22 -0.07 -8.38
CA LEU A 117 -15.48 1.08 -7.84
C LEU A 117 -16.41 2.05 -7.11
N ALA A 118 -17.55 2.41 -7.72
CA ALA A 118 -18.50 3.36 -7.16
C ALA A 118 -19.13 2.84 -5.85
N ARG A 119 -19.47 1.55 -5.79
CA ARG A 119 -19.99 0.94 -4.57
C ARG A 119 -18.96 0.99 -3.42
N TYR A 120 -17.66 0.86 -3.71
CA TYR A 120 -16.60 0.82 -2.69
C TYR A 120 -16.32 2.21 -2.13
N ILE A 121 -16.30 3.20 -3.01
CA ILE A 121 -16.17 4.62 -2.65
C ILE A 121 -17.32 5.02 -1.73
N ASN A 122 -18.54 4.59 -2.03
CA ASN A 122 -19.73 4.88 -1.21
C ASN A 122 -19.87 3.97 0.02
N ALA A 123 -19.03 2.94 0.17
CA ALA A 123 -19.03 2.10 1.36
C ALA A 123 -18.43 2.89 2.54
N TYR A 124 -18.79 2.52 3.76
CA TYR A 124 -18.25 3.16 4.97
C TYR A 124 -16.72 3.07 4.99
N THR A 125 -16.05 4.16 5.36
CA THR A 125 -14.61 4.18 5.63
C THR A 125 -14.37 3.52 6.98
N LEU A 126 -13.39 2.62 7.07
CA LEU A 126 -13.11 1.95 8.33
C LEU A 126 -12.59 2.97 9.35
N ASP A 127 -13.36 3.23 10.41
CA ASP A 127 -12.88 4.01 11.56
C ASP A 127 -11.66 3.31 12.16
N ASP A 128 -10.56 4.05 12.33
CA ASP A 128 -9.31 3.52 12.88
C ASP A 128 -9.46 3.21 14.39
N PRO A 129 -9.52 1.94 14.82
CA PRO A 129 -9.56 1.63 16.24
C PRO A 129 -8.11 1.45 16.72
N THR A 130 -7.43 2.58 16.93
CA THR A 130 -6.47 2.72 18.04
C THR A 130 -5.30 1.70 18.11
N SER A 131 -4.94 1.03 17.02
CA SER A 131 -3.99 -0.09 17.07
C SER A 131 -2.85 0.14 16.09
N GLY A 132 -1.77 0.73 16.62
CA GLY A 132 -0.50 0.81 15.92
C GLY A 132 -0.09 -0.56 15.40
N HIS A 133 0.35 -0.56 14.14
CA HIS A 133 0.87 -1.71 13.38
C HIS A 133 -0.18 -2.75 12.98
N SER A 134 -0.43 -2.86 11.68
CA SER A 134 -0.35 -4.15 10.99
C SER A 134 -0.74 -3.97 9.52
N ASN A 135 0.27 -4.07 8.63
CA ASN A 135 0.11 -4.23 7.18
C ASN A 135 -0.86 -5.37 6.82
N THR A 136 -0.93 -6.35 7.71
CA THR A 136 -1.84 -7.48 7.66
C THR A 136 -3.30 -7.00 7.65
N ILE A 137 -3.72 -6.01 8.45
CA ILE A 137 -5.14 -5.61 8.54
C ILE A 137 -5.74 -5.12 7.20
N VAL A 138 -4.99 -4.33 6.40
CA VAL A 138 -5.51 -3.81 5.12
C VAL A 138 -5.58 -4.92 4.07
N LEU A 139 -4.55 -5.76 3.97
CA LEU A 139 -4.56 -6.89 3.05
C LEU A 139 -5.53 -7.99 3.50
N ASP A 140 -5.73 -8.14 4.80
CA ASP A 140 -6.68 -9.06 5.43
C ASP A 140 -8.12 -8.59 5.18
N TYR A 141 -8.38 -7.27 5.17
CA TYR A 141 -9.66 -6.73 4.72
C TYR A 141 -9.96 -7.19 3.29
N TRP A 142 -9.04 -6.95 2.36
CA TRP A 142 -9.18 -7.40 0.99
C TRP A 142 -9.22 -8.93 0.87
N HIS A 143 -8.61 -9.68 1.81
CA HIS A 143 -8.63 -11.15 1.84
C HIS A 143 -9.99 -11.70 2.33
N GLY A 144 -10.52 -11.15 3.43
CA GLY A 144 -11.70 -11.62 4.17
C GLY A 144 -13.04 -11.19 3.59
N GLU A 145 -13.10 -10.16 2.74
CA GLU A 145 -14.31 -9.84 1.98
C GLU A 145 -14.45 -10.80 0.79
N VAL A 146 -15.25 -11.85 0.98
CA VAL A 146 -15.21 -13.05 0.13
C VAL A 146 -16.02 -12.96 -1.17
N ASN A 147 -16.96 -12.03 -1.42
CA ASN A 147 -17.81 -12.18 -2.63
C ASN A 147 -18.26 -10.92 -3.40
N ASP A 148 -17.98 -9.70 -2.93
CA ASP A 148 -18.67 -8.53 -3.49
C ASP A 148 -17.83 -7.69 -4.49
N TRP A 149 -16.52 -7.95 -4.58
CA TRP A 149 -15.57 -7.10 -5.32
C TRP A 149 -14.39 -7.85 -5.98
N PRO A 150 -14.64 -8.88 -6.82
CA PRO A 150 -13.56 -9.74 -7.33
C PRO A 150 -12.48 -8.99 -8.11
N GLN A 151 -12.87 -7.98 -8.89
CA GLN A 151 -11.94 -7.22 -9.73
C GLN A 151 -11.25 -6.10 -8.98
N LEU A 152 -12.00 -5.43 -8.10
CA LEU A 152 -11.43 -4.41 -7.24
C LEU A 152 -10.39 -5.02 -6.29
N LYS A 153 -10.63 -6.23 -5.78
CA LYS A 153 -9.65 -6.99 -4.99
C LYS A 153 -8.38 -7.32 -5.79
N ALA A 154 -8.50 -7.67 -7.06
CA ALA A 154 -7.34 -7.90 -7.93
C ALA A 154 -6.50 -6.62 -8.13
N MET A 155 -7.18 -5.48 -8.34
CA MET A 155 -6.54 -4.17 -8.41
C MET A 155 -5.87 -3.80 -7.08
N ALA A 156 -6.59 -3.87 -5.96
CA ALA A 156 -6.09 -3.55 -4.63
C ALA A 156 -4.86 -4.40 -4.26
N ARG A 157 -4.90 -5.72 -4.47
CA ARG A 157 -3.75 -6.62 -4.23
C ARG A 157 -2.54 -6.24 -5.07
N THR A 158 -2.73 -5.81 -6.31
CA THR A 158 -1.62 -5.43 -7.18
C THR A 158 -0.96 -4.15 -6.69
N TYR A 159 -1.74 -3.12 -6.37
CA TYR A 159 -1.19 -1.81 -6.02
C TYR A 159 -0.74 -1.68 -4.56
N LEU A 160 -1.45 -2.31 -3.61
CA LEU A 160 -1.05 -2.31 -2.19
C LEU A 160 0.19 -3.16 -1.92
N ALA A 161 0.45 -4.16 -2.76
CA ALA A 161 1.63 -5.02 -2.64
C ALA A 161 2.91 -4.38 -3.21
N ILE A 162 2.79 -3.31 -4.00
CA ILE A 162 3.98 -2.60 -4.50
C ILE A 162 4.70 -1.98 -3.32
N ALA A 163 5.96 -2.36 -3.16
CA ALA A 163 6.81 -1.81 -2.12
C ALA A 163 7.01 -0.30 -2.36
N ALA A 164 6.75 0.48 -1.33
CA ALA A 164 6.95 1.93 -1.30
C ALA A 164 8.42 2.36 -1.49
N SER A 165 9.36 1.47 -1.18
CA SER A 165 10.79 1.76 -1.20
C SER A 165 11.58 0.59 -1.75
N LEU A 166 12.63 0.90 -2.52
CA LEU A 166 13.67 -0.03 -2.93
C LEU A 166 14.56 -0.47 -1.75
N ALA A 167 14.38 0.10 -0.55
CA ALA A 167 15.10 -0.31 0.65
C ALA A 167 15.00 -1.82 0.93
N SER A 168 13.91 -2.47 0.50
CA SER A 168 13.77 -3.93 0.60
C SER A 168 14.80 -4.68 -0.27
N SER A 169 15.06 -4.22 -1.49
CA SER A 169 16.10 -4.78 -2.35
C SER A 169 17.49 -4.33 -1.92
N GLU A 170 17.67 -3.11 -1.42
CA GLU A 170 18.94 -2.63 -0.84
C GLU A 170 19.35 -3.42 0.40
N GLN A 171 18.40 -3.84 1.25
CA GLN A 171 18.70 -4.72 2.37
C GLN A 171 19.22 -6.07 1.89
N VAL A 172 18.63 -6.62 0.83
CA VAL A 172 19.09 -7.85 0.19
C VAL A 172 20.48 -7.66 -0.43
N PHE A 173 20.75 -6.54 -1.09
CA PHE A 173 22.07 -6.24 -1.68
C PHE A 173 23.16 -5.96 -0.64
N SER A 174 22.81 -5.24 0.43
CA SER A 174 23.71 -4.99 1.56
C SER A 174 24.12 -6.30 2.22
N ARG A 175 23.21 -7.28 2.28
CA ARG A 175 23.52 -8.62 2.75
C ARG A 175 24.30 -9.44 1.72
N ALA A 176 24.01 -9.26 0.43
CA ALA A 176 24.76 -9.90 -0.64
C ALA A 176 26.24 -9.51 -0.62
N LYS A 177 26.57 -8.31 -0.09
CA LYS A 177 27.96 -7.92 0.19
C LYS A 177 28.70 -8.92 1.09
N HIS A 178 28.02 -9.54 2.07
CA HIS A 178 28.65 -10.56 2.91
C HIS A 178 28.97 -11.85 2.14
N PHE A 179 28.26 -12.14 1.05
CA PHE A 179 28.59 -13.24 0.15
C PHE A 179 29.77 -12.90 -0.78
N LEU A 180 30.02 -11.61 -1.01
CA LEU A 180 31.16 -11.04 -1.74
C LEU A 180 32.25 -10.59 -0.77
N SER A 181 32.76 -11.49 0.08
CA SER A 181 33.97 -11.14 0.85
C SER A 181 35.13 -10.94 -0.13
N PRO A 182 36.03 -9.94 0.09
CA PRO A 182 37.16 -9.66 -0.80
C PRO A 182 38.04 -10.89 -1.09
N GLU A 183 38.07 -11.84 -0.15
CA GLU A 183 38.87 -13.07 -0.19
C GLU A 183 38.16 -14.25 -0.90
N HIS A 184 36.84 -14.17 -1.11
CA HIS A 184 36.02 -15.23 -1.71
C HIS A 184 35.28 -14.76 -2.98
N ASN A 185 35.98 -14.04 -3.86
CA ASN A 185 35.41 -13.45 -5.08
C ASN A 185 35.24 -14.44 -6.27
N HIS A 186 35.23 -15.74 -6.00
CA HIS A 186 35.16 -16.80 -7.03
C HIS A 186 33.75 -17.35 -7.29
N LEU A 187 32.72 -16.84 -6.61
CA LEU A 187 31.35 -17.19 -6.96
C LEU A 187 30.98 -16.50 -8.28
N GLY A 188 30.75 -17.31 -9.32
CA GLY A 188 30.11 -16.81 -10.54
C GLY A 188 28.79 -16.12 -10.23
N SER A 189 28.44 -15.12 -11.05
CA SER A 189 27.24 -14.28 -10.91
C SER A 189 25.96 -15.09 -10.71
N GLU A 190 25.83 -16.24 -11.37
CA GLU A 190 24.70 -17.15 -11.24
C GLU A 190 24.61 -17.77 -9.84
N LYS A 191 25.72 -18.27 -9.29
CA LYS A 191 25.76 -18.89 -7.95
C LYS A 191 25.47 -17.86 -6.87
N LEU A 192 25.96 -16.63 -7.04
CA LEU A 192 25.65 -15.52 -6.14
C LEU A 192 24.15 -15.22 -6.15
N ARG A 193 23.54 -15.11 -7.34
CA ARG A 193 22.11 -14.87 -7.49
C ARG A 193 21.28 -15.96 -6.81
N THR A 194 21.59 -17.23 -7.07
CA THR A 194 20.88 -18.36 -6.45
C THR A 194 21.00 -18.34 -4.93
N ARG A 195 22.19 -18.03 -4.39
CA ARG A 195 22.40 -17.93 -2.94
C ARG A 195 21.58 -16.79 -2.31
N VAL A 196 21.56 -15.63 -2.96
CA VAL A 196 20.76 -14.47 -2.50
C VAL A 196 19.26 -14.78 -2.54
N LEU A 197 18.78 -15.46 -3.59
CA LEU A 197 17.38 -15.86 -3.73
C LEU A 197 16.97 -16.92 -2.70
N VAL A 198 17.79 -17.95 -2.49
CA VAL A 198 17.50 -19.02 -1.51
C VAL A 198 17.48 -18.46 -0.09
N ASP A 199 18.42 -17.57 0.24
CA ASP A 199 18.46 -16.92 1.55
C ASP A 199 17.25 -16.00 1.77
N SER A 200 16.84 -15.21 0.77
CA SER A 200 15.66 -14.35 0.89
C SER A 200 14.37 -15.17 1.02
N TRP A 201 14.23 -16.25 0.25
CA TRP A 201 13.09 -17.17 0.34
C TRP A 201 13.04 -17.91 1.67
N SER A 202 14.18 -18.45 2.13
CA SER A 202 14.26 -19.17 3.42
C SER A 202 13.78 -18.29 4.57
N ARG A 203 14.08 -16.99 4.55
CA ARG A 203 13.60 -16.03 5.54
C ARG A 203 12.12 -15.74 5.42
N PHE A 204 11.65 -15.47 4.21
CA PHE A 204 10.24 -15.20 3.97
C PHE A 204 9.36 -16.35 4.47
N PHE A 205 9.74 -17.60 4.20
CA PHE A 205 8.98 -18.76 4.66
C PHE A 205 9.25 -19.12 6.13
N GLY A 206 10.49 -18.97 6.61
CA GLY A 206 10.86 -19.27 8.01
C GLY A 206 10.29 -18.29 9.03
N GLU A 207 10.04 -17.03 8.65
CA GLU A 207 9.33 -16.05 9.48
C GLU A 207 7.82 -16.33 9.53
N ASN A 208 7.23 -16.76 8.41
CA ASN A 208 5.81 -17.15 8.36
C ASN A 208 5.53 -18.41 9.20
N GLU A 209 6.47 -19.35 9.29
CA GLU A 209 6.32 -20.54 10.12
C GLU A 209 6.29 -20.18 11.62
N LYS A 210 7.16 -19.27 12.07
CA LYS A 210 7.18 -18.76 13.46
C LYS A 210 5.92 -17.99 13.85
N ILE A 211 5.31 -17.26 12.92
CA ILE A 211 4.03 -16.56 13.15
C ILE A 211 2.86 -17.55 13.27
N SER A 212 2.89 -18.67 12.53
CA SER A 212 1.87 -19.71 12.62
C SER A 212 2.00 -20.60 13.86
N ASP A 213 3.22 -20.81 14.37
CA ASP A 213 3.48 -21.58 15.59
C ASP A 213 3.16 -20.79 16.87
N GLY A 214 3.38 -19.46 16.87
CA GLY A 214 2.99 -18.58 17.97
C GLY A 214 1.47 -18.47 18.22
N SER A 215 0.65 -18.91 17.26
CA SER A 215 -0.82 -18.98 17.42
C SER A 215 -1.31 -20.33 17.94
N ARG A 216 -0.44 -21.34 18.13
CA ARG A 216 -0.82 -22.69 18.56
C ARG A 216 -0.51 -23.03 20.01
N THR A 217 0.12 -22.14 20.78
CA THR A 217 0.45 -22.41 22.20
C THR A 217 -0.40 -21.61 23.18
N MET A 218 -1.71 -21.80 23.19
CA MET A 218 -2.54 -21.58 24.38
C MET A 218 -3.73 -22.53 24.37
N ARG A 219 -3.50 -23.74 24.89
CA ARG A 219 -4.42 -24.53 25.73
C ARG A 219 -3.75 -25.86 26.03
N LEU A 220 -3.45 -26.06 27.32
CA LEU A 220 -3.58 -27.28 28.11
C LEU A 220 -2.51 -27.28 29.23
N SER A 221 -2.88 -26.68 30.36
CA SER A 221 -2.61 -27.20 31.70
C SER A 221 -3.55 -26.51 32.67
#